data_AF-A0A9E2AK30-F1
#
_entry.id   AF-A0A9E2AK30-F1
#
_cell.length_a   1.000
_cell.length_b   1.000
_cell.length_c   1.000
_cell.angle_alpha   90.00
_cell.angle_beta   90.00
_cell.angle_gamma   90.00
#
_symmetry.space_group_name_H-M   'P 1'
#
loop_
_entity.id
_entity.type
_entity.pdbx_description
1 polymer ?
#
loop_
_entity_poly.entity_id
_entity_poly.type
_entity_poly.pdbx_seq_one_letter_code
_entity_poly.pdbx_strand_id
1 'polypeptide(L)'
;YGHSMAPYLWTKFYWLLFGLLILMLASLIAARGVDVKLMHRLKKVRSKLSRNTKILVGVILIPFVLIGAFIFYQTNVLNEVWTEQEEQEYRANYEKTLKQFEFIPQPKIIEANLHLELYPDERSYDLVGAYTLKNEEEFGISEIHIQKLIESDIRLESVLFSDSVTIDDQYQTFEYIIYKLADPLEAGESITMEFKQLLEPKGFNSSGSIGPVLENGTFIRNNEFPTIGYNRKYELTDTVVREGYGLDPRPGKAALDNINELKLARTGSDSHGVRMNITIGTDHDQTALTSGKLVNKRVEGNRNYFEYHSTEPMINFYAMLSGRYKVRKEKWHPENRIDKDTVELEIYYHPRHIINLDRMINGMKASLDYYSTNFSPYQYDQLRIVEFPRYQEFAQSFPNTIPFSESIGFMLDIDDAFDVDITFFITAHEVAHQWWGMQLETANVKGRNLVLETLSQYSALMVFKHQFSQAKVDQFLALQQDLYDDGKKKAKVEEASLHLVENEEHIYYNKGVIAMNKLQEYIGEDKVNQALKSFINDWNNKNGLIKTKTDIYPTSEDLIMYILKFTPESKKNLVLKLFKAI
;
A
#
# COMPACT_ATOMS: atom_id res chain seq x y z
N TYR A 1 10.08 -15.38 -10.03
CA TYR A 1 10.36 -15.05 -11.44
C TYR A 1 9.34 -15.76 -12.31
N GLY A 2 8.26 -15.05 -12.67
CA GLY A 2 7.22 -15.50 -13.61
C GLY A 2 7.35 -14.75 -14.95
N HIS A 3 6.31 -14.06 -15.41
CA HIS A 3 6.26 -13.32 -16.69
C HIS A 3 7.40 -12.32 -16.96
N SER A 4 8.15 -11.89 -15.95
CA SER A 4 9.28 -10.96 -16.10
C SER A 4 10.57 -11.60 -16.63
N MET A 5 10.68 -12.93 -16.63
CA MET A 5 11.92 -13.62 -17.02
C MET A 5 12.23 -13.46 -18.53
N ALA A 6 11.25 -13.64 -19.40
CA ALA A 6 11.46 -13.50 -20.84
C ALA A 6 11.85 -12.06 -21.25
N PRO A 7 11.14 -10.99 -20.81
CA PRO A 7 11.56 -9.61 -21.01
C PRO A 7 12.99 -9.32 -20.50
N TYR A 8 13.32 -9.85 -19.32
CA TYR A 8 14.65 -9.74 -18.74
C TYR A 8 15.72 -10.37 -19.64
N LEU A 9 15.49 -11.59 -20.12
CA LEU A 9 16.44 -12.29 -20.99
C LEU A 9 16.63 -11.58 -22.33
N TRP A 10 15.55 -11.08 -22.96
CA TRP A 10 15.66 -10.27 -24.17
C TRP A 10 16.53 -9.03 -23.95
N THR A 11 16.28 -8.31 -22.86
CA THR A 11 17.04 -7.11 -22.50
C THR A 11 18.51 -7.44 -22.21
N LYS A 12 18.80 -8.51 -21.45
CA LYS A 12 20.18 -8.93 -21.17
C LYS A 12 20.91 -9.39 -22.41
N PHE A 13 20.23 -10.11 -23.30
CA PHE A 13 20.83 -10.58 -24.53
C PHE A 13 21.12 -9.42 -25.49
N TYR A 14 20.24 -8.41 -25.58
CA TYR A 14 20.52 -7.16 -26.29
C TYR A 14 21.81 -6.47 -25.78
N TRP A 15 21.94 -6.30 -24.47
CA TRP A 15 23.13 -5.69 -23.87
C TRP A 15 24.39 -6.55 -24.00
N LEU A 16 24.27 -7.87 -23.99
CA LEU A 16 25.38 -8.78 -24.28
C LEU A 16 25.90 -8.56 -25.71
N LEU A 17 25.00 -8.52 -26.71
CA LEU A 17 25.37 -8.27 -28.09
C LEU A 17 26.04 -6.90 -28.26
N PHE A 18 25.51 -5.87 -27.61
CA PHE A 18 26.13 -4.54 -27.58
C PHE A 18 27.53 -4.57 -26.97
N GLY A 19 27.69 -5.23 -25.82
CA GLY A 19 28.98 -5.40 -25.15
C GLY A 19 30.00 -6.12 -26.04
N LEU A 20 29.59 -7.15 -26.77
CA LEU A 20 30.44 -7.84 -27.75
C LEU A 20 30.85 -6.91 -28.89
N LEU A 21 29.95 -6.07 -29.42
CA LEU A 21 30.28 -5.07 -30.44
C LEU A 21 31.32 -4.07 -29.94
N ILE A 22 31.17 -3.59 -28.69
CA ILE A 22 32.15 -2.71 -28.05
C ILE A 22 33.49 -3.41 -27.85
N LEU A 23 33.51 -4.65 -27.36
CA LEU A 23 34.74 -5.43 -27.17
C LEU A 23 35.47 -5.67 -28.49
N MET A 24 34.74 -5.97 -29.56
CA MET A 24 35.30 -6.11 -30.90
C MET A 24 35.90 -4.78 -31.37
N LEU A 25 35.17 -3.67 -31.22
CA LEU A 25 35.68 -2.34 -31.58
C LEU A 25 36.94 -1.99 -30.77
N ALA A 26 36.94 -2.26 -29.47
CA ALA A 26 38.09 -2.07 -28.59
C ALA A 26 39.29 -2.92 -29.04
N SER A 27 39.08 -4.18 -29.43
CA SER A 27 40.14 -5.07 -29.92
C SER A 27 40.77 -4.56 -31.24
N LEU A 28 39.99 -3.91 -32.10
CA LEU A 28 40.47 -3.33 -33.37
C LEU A 28 41.27 -2.05 -33.13
N ILE A 29 40.93 -1.31 -32.07
CA ILE A 29 41.60 -0.07 -31.65
C ILE A 29 42.81 -0.36 -30.76
N ALA A 30 42.86 -1.52 -30.08
CA ALA A 30 43.91 -1.90 -29.16
C ALA A 30 45.31 -1.80 -29.81
N ALA A 31 46.24 -1.19 -29.08
CA ALA A 31 47.58 -0.93 -29.58
C ALA A 31 48.39 -2.21 -29.67
N ARG A 32 48.94 -2.50 -30.85
CA ARG A 32 50.10 -3.38 -31.04
C ARG A 32 51.20 -2.51 -31.68
N GLY A 33 51.82 -1.61 -30.91
CA GLY A 33 52.88 -0.70 -31.40
C GLY A 33 52.86 0.73 -30.81
N VAL A 34 53.73 1.60 -31.33
CA VAL A 34 54.10 2.94 -30.78
C VAL A 34 53.11 4.07 -31.16
N ASP A 35 52.02 3.77 -31.87
CA ASP A 35 51.05 4.79 -32.32
C ASP A 35 50.26 5.37 -31.12
N VAL A 36 50.58 6.58 -30.65
CA VAL A 36 50.05 7.11 -29.38
C VAL A 36 48.64 7.72 -29.48
N LYS A 37 48.22 8.20 -30.66
CA LYS A 37 46.97 9.00 -30.80
C LYS A 37 45.74 8.15 -31.18
N LEU A 38 44.67 8.21 -30.36
CA LEU A 38 43.40 7.48 -30.53
C LEU A 38 42.74 7.72 -31.91
N MET A 39 42.72 8.96 -32.37
CA MET A 39 42.08 9.34 -33.64
C MET A 39 42.71 8.65 -34.86
N HIS A 40 44.03 8.40 -34.82
CA HIS A 40 44.72 7.66 -35.88
C HIS A 40 44.39 6.16 -35.84
N ARG A 41 44.16 5.60 -34.65
CA ARG A 41 43.76 4.19 -34.48
C ARG A 41 42.35 3.95 -34.99
N LEU A 42 41.41 4.85 -34.71
CA LEU A 42 40.04 4.82 -35.24
C LEU A 42 40.01 4.84 -36.77
N LYS A 43 40.80 5.72 -37.42
CA LYS A 43 40.90 5.76 -38.89
C LYS A 43 41.46 4.46 -39.50
N LYS A 44 42.32 3.74 -38.78
CA LYS A 44 42.87 2.44 -39.23
C LYS A 44 41.92 1.25 -39.00
N VAL A 45 40.81 1.40 -38.27
CA VAL A 45 39.83 0.31 -38.07
C VAL A 45 39.30 -0.21 -39.41
N ARG A 46 38.99 0.71 -40.33
CA ARG A 46 38.43 0.39 -41.66
C ARG A 46 39.37 -0.45 -42.53
N SER A 47 40.69 -0.25 -42.41
CA SER A 47 41.71 -1.03 -43.13
C SER A 47 42.08 -2.35 -42.43
N LYS A 48 41.79 -2.49 -41.13
CA LYS A 48 42.00 -3.72 -40.35
C LYS A 48 40.84 -4.71 -40.37
N LEU A 49 39.70 -4.33 -40.94
CA LEU A 49 38.50 -5.18 -41.05
C LEU A 49 38.68 -6.27 -42.11
N SER A 50 39.15 -7.44 -41.68
CA SER A 50 39.20 -8.66 -42.51
C SER A 50 37.79 -9.10 -42.93
N ARG A 51 37.68 -9.93 -43.97
CA ARG A 51 36.40 -10.53 -44.40
C ARG A 51 35.70 -11.28 -43.26
N ASN A 52 36.47 -12.04 -42.47
CA ASN A 52 35.96 -12.80 -41.33
C ASN A 52 35.47 -11.87 -40.20
N THR A 53 36.19 -10.78 -39.96
CA THR A 53 35.76 -9.77 -38.97
C THR A 53 34.46 -9.10 -39.40
N LYS A 54 34.29 -8.77 -40.68
CA LYS A 54 33.04 -8.20 -41.20
C LYS A 54 31.86 -9.16 -41.06
N ILE A 55 32.07 -10.44 -41.35
CA ILE A 55 31.04 -11.48 -41.16
C ILE A 55 30.67 -11.57 -39.68
N LEU A 56 31.66 -11.64 -38.78
CA LEU A 56 31.43 -11.72 -37.34
C LEU A 56 30.69 -10.49 -36.81
N VAL A 57 31.07 -9.28 -37.25
CA VAL A 57 30.32 -8.05 -36.91
C VAL A 57 28.88 -8.14 -37.41
N GLY A 58 28.65 -8.60 -38.63
CA GLY A 58 27.29 -8.78 -39.17
C GLY A 58 26.45 -9.76 -38.37
N VAL A 59 27.03 -10.89 -37.97
CA VAL A 59 26.37 -11.93 -37.16
C VAL A 59 25.94 -11.40 -35.78
N ILE A 60 26.61 -10.40 -35.23
CA ILE A 60 26.25 -9.80 -33.93
C ILE A 60 25.35 -8.57 -34.12
N LEU A 61 25.66 -7.73 -35.10
CA LEU A 61 24.95 -6.48 -35.37
C LEU A 61 23.52 -6.71 -35.83
N ILE A 62 23.26 -7.72 -36.67
CA ILE A 62 21.92 -8.01 -37.18
C ILE A 62 20.98 -8.42 -36.03
N PRO A 63 21.30 -9.43 -35.19
CA PRO A 63 20.51 -9.74 -34.01
C PRO A 63 20.39 -8.56 -33.05
N PHE A 64 21.45 -7.78 -32.85
CA PHE A 64 21.40 -6.60 -31.98
C PHE A 64 20.31 -5.61 -32.43
N VAL A 65 20.28 -5.28 -33.72
CA VAL A 65 19.26 -4.37 -34.28
C VAL A 65 17.87 -4.97 -34.24
N LEU A 66 17.71 -6.25 -34.61
CA LEU A 66 16.40 -6.92 -34.61
C LEU A 66 15.81 -7.02 -33.19
N ILE A 67 16.64 -7.36 -32.21
CA ILE A 67 16.22 -7.45 -30.82
C ILE A 67 15.95 -6.07 -30.24
N GLY A 68 16.77 -5.07 -30.59
CA GLY A 68 16.51 -3.67 -30.23
C GLY A 68 15.16 -3.19 -30.78
N ALA A 69 14.86 -3.48 -32.05
CA ALA A 69 13.59 -3.14 -32.67
C ALA A 69 12.40 -3.88 -32.03
N PHE A 70 12.57 -5.18 -31.70
CA PHE A 70 11.56 -5.95 -30.97
C PHE A 70 11.30 -5.38 -29.58
N ILE A 71 12.34 -5.10 -28.79
CA ILE A 71 12.21 -4.47 -27.47
C ILE A 71 11.49 -3.13 -27.61
N PHE A 72 11.93 -2.27 -28.52
CA PHE A 72 11.32 -0.96 -28.76
C PHE A 72 9.83 -1.08 -29.14
N TYR A 73 9.47 -2.03 -30.00
CA TYR A 73 8.07 -2.28 -30.34
C TYR A 73 7.27 -2.70 -29.10
N GLN A 74 7.80 -3.63 -28.31
CA GLN A 74 7.15 -4.12 -27.10
C GLN A 74 7.00 -3.02 -26.04
N THR A 75 7.99 -2.15 -25.86
CA THR A 75 8.01 -1.17 -24.77
C THR A 75 7.48 0.21 -25.12
N ASN A 76 7.52 0.62 -26.39
CA ASN A 76 7.19 2.00 -26.82
C ASN A 76 6.10 2.08 -27.88
N VAL A 77 5.74 0.97 -28.53
CA VAL A 77 4.66 0.94 -29.55
C VAL A 77 3.42 0.24 -29.01
N LEU A 78 3.59 -0.88 -28.31
CA LEU A 78 2.47 -1.58 -27.67
C LEU A 78 2.00 -0.91 -26.37
N ASN A 79 2.89 -0.17 -25.72
CA ASN A 79 2.63 0.55 -24.48
C ASN A 79 2.61 2.05 -24.76
N GLU A 80 1.65 2.75 -24.15
CA GLU A 80 1.67 4.20 -24.10
C GLU A 80 2.76 4.64 -23.10
N VAL A 81 3.72 5.42 -23.57
CA VAL A 81 4.83 5.90 -22.76
C VAL A 81 4.82 7.41 -22.79
N TRP A 82 4.62 8.02 -21.64
CA TRP A 82 4.75 9.46 -21.49
C TRP A 82 6.21 9.83 -21.28
N THR A 83 6.63 10.93 -21.89
CA THR A 83 7.85 11.62 -21.50
C THR A 83 7.66 12.26 -20.12
N GLU A 84 8.76 12.51 -19.42
CA GLU A 84 8.73 13.21 -18.13
C GLU A 84 8.03 14.59 -18.25
N GLN A 85 8.24 15.29 -19.36
CA GLN A 85 7.60 16.57 -19.62
C GLN A 85 6.07 16.43 -19.80
N GLU A 86 5.61 15.44 -20.58
CA GLU A 86 4.17 15.19 -20.77
C GLU A 86 3.48 14.81 -19.46
N GLU A 87 4.11 13.95 -18.65
CA GLU A 87 3.57 13.60 -17.33
C GLU A 87 3.48 14.83 -16.41
N GLN A 88 4.52 15.67 -16.40
CA GLN A 88 4.52 16.88 -15.58
C GLN A 88 3.46 17.88 -16.04
N GLU A 89 3.30 18.07 -17.35
CA GLU A 89 2.29 18.96 -17.93
C GLU A 89 0.87 18.47 -17.62
N TYR A 90 0.62 17.17 -17.78
CA TYR A 90 -0.64 16.53 -17.42
C TYR A 90 -0.99 16.80 -15.95
N ARG A 91 -0.07 16.50 -15.03
CA ARG A 91 -0.28 16.68 -13.58
C ARG A 91 -0.49 18.14 -13.18
N ALA A 92 0.24 19.06 -13.83
CA ALA A 92 0.05 20.50 -13.61
C ALA A 92 -1.36 20.94 -14.03
N ASN A 93 -1.80 20.53 -15.21
CA ASN A 93 -3.10 20.91 -15.77
C ASN A 93 -4.26 20.23 -15.02
N TYR A 94 -4.05 19.00 -14.54
CA TYR A 94 -4.97 18.30 -13.65
C TYR A 94 -5.27 19.15 -12.41
N GLU A 95 -4.22 19.56 -11.70
CA GLU A 95 -4.37 20.38 -10.49
C GLU A 95 -5.02 21.72 -10.82
N LYS A 96 -4.52 22.47 -11.81
CA LYS A 96 -5.08 23.79 -12.16
C LYS A 96 -6.57 23.75 -12.52
N THR A 97 -7.01 22.67 -13.16
CA THR A 97 -8.38 22.55 -13.68
C THR A 97 -9.34 22.00 -12.64
N LEU A 98 -8.91 20.99 -11.87
CA LEU A 98 -9.80 20.19 -11.03
C LEU A 98 -9.68 20.48 -9.53
N LYS A 99 -8.69 21.27 -9.08
CA LYS A 99 -8.48 21.57 -7.65
C LYS A 99 -9.71 22.17 -6.97
N GLN A 100 -10.54 22.90 -7.72
CA GLN A 100 -11.82 23.44 -7.22
C GLN A 100 -12.80 22.35 -6.72
N PHE A 101 -12.61 21.09 -7.11
CA PHE A 101 -13.45 19.95 -6.71
C PHE A 101 -12.92 19.20 -5.47
N GLU A 102 -11.79 19.59 -4.90
CA GLU A 102 -11.08 18.82 -3.85
C GLU A 102 -11.89 18.53 -2.58
N PHE A 103 -12.84 19.40 -2.23
CA PHE A 103 -13.65 19.28 -1.03
C PHE A 103 -15.14 19.43 -1.30
N ILE A 104 -15.56 19.23 -2.55
CA ILE A 104 -17.00 19.22 -2.83
C ILE A 104 -17.61 18.02 -2.10
N PRO A 105 -18.79 18.19 -1.48
CA PRO A 105 -19.48 17.09 -0.86
C PRO A 105 -19.82 16.00 -1.89
N GLN A 106 -19.59 14.74 -1.53
CA GLN A 106 -19.78 13.58 -2.40
C GLN A 106 -20.40 12.43 -1.57
N PRO A 107 -21.24 11.57 -2.17
CA PRO A 107 -21.82 10.46 -1.45
C PRO A 107 -20.73 9.44 -1.06
N LYS A 108 -20.96 8.71 0.02
CA LYS A 108 -20.03 7.70 0.55
C LYS A 108 -20.40 6.30 0.11
N ILE A 109 -19.41 5.49 -0.23
CA ILE A 109 -19.58 4.07 -0.54
C ILE A 109 -19.91 3.35 0.77
N ILE A 110 -21.14 2.84 0.89
CA ILE A 110 -21.56 2.05 2.07
C ILE A 110 -21.55 0.54 1.78
N GLU A 111 -21.65 0.15 0.51
CA GLU A 111 -21.58 -1.26 0.09
C GLU A 111 -20.80 -1.39 -1.23
N ALA A 112 -19.99 -2.44 -1.33
CA ALA A 112 -19.22 -2.80 -2.52
C ALA A 112 -19.50 -4.25 -2.90
N ASN A 113 -20.17 -4.43 -4.03
CA ASN A 113 -20.44 -5.73 -4.64
C ASN A 113 -19.52 -5.89 -5.85
N LEU A 114 -18.54 -6.80 -5.78
CA LEU A 114 -17.53 -6.95 -6.82
C LEU A 114 -17.51 -8.38 -7.34
N HIS A 115 -17.45 -8.52 -8.67
CA HIS A 115 -17.19 -9.77 -9.36
C HIS A 115 -15.93 -9.62 -10.19
N LEU A 116 -14.82 -10.17 -9.69
CA LEU A 116 -13.49 -10.05 -10.27
C LEU A 116 -13.08 -11.37 -10.89
N GLU A 117 -12.86 -11.39 -12.19
CA GLU A 117 -12.29 -12.50 -12.94
C GLU A 117 -10.81 -12.23 -13.18
N LEU A 118 -9.94 -12.98 -12.51
CA LEU A 118 -8.49 -12.89 -12.68
C LEU A 118 -8.02 -13.85 -13.77
N TYR A 119 -7.14 -13.38 -14.65
CA TYR A 119 -6.45 -14.22 -15.63
C TYR A 119 -4.93 -14.12 -15.40
N PRO A 120 -4.38 -14.86 -14.42
CA PRO A 120 -2.97 -14.84 -14.06
C PRO A 120 -2.02 -15.00 -15.25
N ASP A 121 -2.30 -15.96 -16.15
CA ASP A 121 -1.48 -16.26 -17.34
C ASP A 121 -1.43 -15.10 -18.35
N GLU A 122 -2.49 -14.29 -18.41
CA GLU A 122 -2.63 -13.14 -19.31
C GLU A 122 -2.25 -11.82 -18.64
N ARG A 123 -2.02 -11.83 -17.31
CA ARG A 123 -1.82 -10.63 -16.48
C ARG A 123 -2.99 -9.64 -16.55
N SER A 124 -4.18 -10.12 -16.85
CA SER A 124 -5.39 -9.33 -17.05
C SER A 124 -6.44 -9.62 -15.98
N TYR A 125 -7.43 -8.73 -15.89
CA TYR A 125 -8.66 -9.01 -15.15
C TYR A 125 -9.86 -8.37 -15.83
N ASP A 126 -11.03 -8.97 -15.59
CA ASP A 126 -12.33 -8.36 -15.83
C ASP A 126 -13.02 -8.10 -14.49
N LEU A 127 -13.48 -6.88 -14.27
CA LEU A 127 -14.23 -6.51 -13.08
C LEU A 127 -15.60 -5.97 -13.47
N VAL A 128 -16.64 -6.57 -12.87
CA VAL A 128 -17.97 -5.96 -12.80
C VAL A 128 -18.22 -5.61 -11.33
N GLY A 129 -18.46 -4.33 -11.07
CA GLY A 129 -18.65 -3.80 -9.73
C GLY A 129 -19.95 -3.03 -9.60
N ALA A 130 -20.50 -2.99 -8.39
CA ALA A 130 -21.58 -2.11 -8.01
C ALA A 130 -21.30 -1.52 -6.62
N TYR A 131 -21.31 -0.19 -6.53
CA TYR A 131 -21.25 0.54 -5.26
C TYR A 131 -22.63 1.06 -4.90
N THR A 132 -23.03 0.89 -3.64
CA THR A 132 -24.14 1.65 -3.07
C THR A 132 -23.58 2.91 -2.45
N LEU A 133 -23.95 4.05 -3.01
CA LEU A 133 -23.50 5.37 -2.62
C LEU A 133 -24.59 6.04 -1.78
N LYS A 134 -24.26 6.49 -0.58
CA LYS A 134 -25.19 7.16 0.33
C LYS A 134 -24.82 8.62 0.52
N ASN A 135 -25.80 9.52 0.43
CA ASN A 135 -25.61 10.89 0.87
C ASN A 135 -25.63 10.92 2.41
N GLU A 136 -24.48 11.18 3.03
CA GLU A 136 -24.35 11.35 4.48
C GLU A 136 -24.33 12.83 4.91
N GLU A 137 -24.48 13.74 3.95
CA GLU A 137 -24.57 15.19 4.18
C GLU A 137 -25.99 15.61 4.56
N GLU A 138 -26.13 16.84 5.06
CA GLU A 138 -27.44 17.43 5.43
C GLU A 138 -28.17 18.09 4.24
N PHE A 139 -27.52 18.19 3.08
CA PHE A 139 -28.04 18.83 1.87
C PHE A 139 -27.96 17.88 0.66
N GLY A 140 -28.80 18.13 -0.34
CA GLY A 140 -28.86 17.33 -1.56
C GLY A 140 -27.59 17.43 -2.41
N ILE A 141 -27.16 16.30 -2.98
CA ILE A 141 -26.00 16.21 -3.89
C ILE A 141 -26.52 16.07 -5.32
N SER A 142 -26.22 17.05 -6.18
CA SER A 142 -26.66 17.02 -7.59
C SER A 142 -25.63 16.41 -8.55
N GLU A 143 -24.38 16.24 -8.12
CA GLU A 143 -23.30 15.78 -9.00
C GLU A 143 -22.44 14.73 -8.30
N ILE A 144 -22.21 13.62 -8.99
CA ILE A 144 -21.29 12.57 -8.57
C ILE A 144 -20.08 12.60 -9.49
N HIS A 145 -18.92 12.84 -8.91
CA HIS A 145 -17.66 13.00 -9.63
C HIS A 145 -16.89 11.69 -9.57
N ILE A 146 -16.47 11.16 -10.71
CA ILE A 146 -15.77 9.86 -10.80
C ILE A 146 -14.40 10.05 -11.45
N GLN A 147 -13.38 9.57 -10.76
CA GLN A 147 -12.00 9.54 -11.23
C GLN A 147 -11.61 8.10 -11.58
N LYS A 148 -11.33 7.85 -12.86
CA LYS A 148 -10.71 6.60 -13.31
C LYS A 148 -9.23 6.55 -12.90
N LEU A 149 -8.71 5.33 -12.70
CA LEU A 149 -7.27 5.11 -12.55
C LEU A 149 -6.52 5.49 -13.84
N ILE A 150 -5.56 6.41 -13.73
CA ILE A 150 -4.74 6.88 -14.86
C ILE A 150 -3.62 5.86 -15.09
N GLU A 151 -3.98 4.80 -15.79
CA GLU A 151 -3.08 3.78 -16.31
C GLU A 151 -3.56 3.37 -17.70
N SER A 152 -2.63 3.22 -18.64
CA SER A 152 -2.94 3.00 -20.07
C SER A 152 -3.52 1.61 -20.34
N ASP A 153 -3.16 0.61 -19.54
CA ASP A 153 -3.67 -0.75 -19.64
C ASP A 153 -5.04 -0.93 -18.97
N ILE A 154 -5.57 0.10 -18.29
CA ILE A 154 -6.86 0.07 -17.60
C ILE A 154 -7.93 0.79 -18.42
N ARG A 155 -9.02 0.09 -18.69
CA ARG A 155 -10.22 0.64 -19.36
C ARG A 155 -11.42 0.57 -18.42
N LEU A 156 -12.00 1.71 -18.11
CA LEU A 156 -13.32 1.81 -17.48
C LEU A 156 -14.37 1.84 -18.60
N GLU A 157 -14.98 0.70 -18.89
CA GLU A 157 -15.88 0.54 -20.05
C GLU A 157 -17.23 1.23 -19.86
N SER A 158 -17.76 1.19 -18.64
CA SER A 158 -19.06 1.77 -18.33
C SER A 158 -19.13 2.16 -16.86
N VAL A 159 -19.87 3.23 -16.60
CA VAL A 159 -20.39 3.61 -15.28
C VAL A 159 -21.87 3.95 -15.48
N LEU A 160 -22.74 3.29 -14.73
CA LEU A 160 -24.18 3.41 -14.81
C LEU A 160 -24.73 3.71 -13.42
N PHE A 161 -25.72 4.59 -13.34
CA PHE A 161 -26.43 4.88 -12.11
C PHE A 161 -27.85 4.32 -12.18
N SER A 162 -28.40 3.91 -11.04
CA SER A 162 -29.80 3.46 -10.96
C SER A 162 -30.79 4.56 -11.38
N ASP A 163 -30.40 5.81 -11.19
CA ASP A 163 -31.22 6.98 -11.48
C ASP A 163 -30.75 7.65 -12.77
N SER A 164 -31.61 8.49 -13.33
CA SER A 164 -31.28 9.21 -14.57
C SER A 164 -30.17 10.23 -14.32
N VAL A 165 -29.11 10.16 -15.13
CA VAL A 165 -27.97 11.07 -15.07
C VAL A 165 -27.65 11.65 -16.44
N THR A 166 -27.16 12.89 -16.46
CA THR A 166 -26.52 13.49 -17.64
C THR A 166 -25.01 13.49 -17.42
N ILE A 167 -24.26 13.08 -18.45
CA ILE A 167 -22.80 13.03 -18.40
C ILE A 167 -22.24 14.40 -18.79
N ASP A 168 -21.34 14.92 -17.98
CA ASP A 168 -20.47 16.04 -18.30
C ASP A 168 -19.03 15.50 -18.42
N ASP A 169 -18.58 15.41 -19.67
CA ASP A 169 -17.30 14.86 -20.10
C ASP A 169 -16.26 15.96 -20.40
N GLN A 170 -16.51 17.21 -19.99
CA GLN A 170 -15.59 18.34 -20.22
C GLN A 170 -14.18 18.06 -19.68
N TYR A 171 -14.06 17.24 -18.64
CA TYR A 171 -12.80 16.90 -17.97
C TYR A 171 -12.24 15.52 -18.37
N GLN A 172 -12.77 14.90 -19.44
CA GLN A 172 -12.38 13.55 -19.88
C GLN A 172 -10.88 13.43 -20.17
N THR A 173 -10.19 14.50 -20.57
CA THR A 173 -8.74 14.46 -20.77
C THR A 173 -7.97 14.08 -19.49
N PHE A 174 -8.58 14.26 -18.32
CA PHE A 174 -8.05 13.89 -17.01
C PHE A 174 -8.60 12.57 -16.46
N GLU A 175 -9.33 11.81 -17.29
CA GLU A 175 -10.05 10.60 -16.90
C GLU A 175 -11.02 10.86 -15.73
N TYR A 176 -11.59 12.07 -15.73
CA TYR A 176 -12.49 12.60 -14.71
C TYR A 176 -13.83 12.94 -15.35
N ILE A 177 -14.91 12.33 -14.88
CA ILE A 177 -16.25 12.49 -15.44
C ILE A 177 -17.21 12.92 -14.34
N ILE A 178 -18.08 13.88 -14.65
CA ILE A 178 -19.12 14.36 -13.74
C ILE A 178 -20.46 13.80 -14.20
N TYR A 179 -21.17 13.14 -13.30
CA TYR A 179 -22.53 12.64 -13.51
C TYR A 179 -23.52 13.54 -12.79
N LYS A 180 -24.32 14.28 -13.55
CA LYS A 180 -25.33 15.21 -13.04
C LYS A 180 -26.64 14.45 -12.86
N LEU A 181 -27.09 14.32 -11.62
CA LEU A 181 -28.35 13.64 -11.29
C LEU A 181 -29.54 14.48 -11.77
N ALA A 182 -30.57 13.83 -12.30
CA ALA A 182 -31.80 14.52 -12.70
C ALA A 182 -32.51 15.17 -11.50
N ASP A 183 -32.54 14.48 -10.38
CA ASP A 183 -32.98 14.96 -9.08
C ASP A 183 -31.79 14.89 -8.09
N PRO A 184 -31.56 15.91 -7.23
CA PRO A 184 -30.52 15.83 -6.22
C PRO A 184 -30.72 14.61 -5.30
N LEU A 185 -29.64 13.91 -4.98
CA LEU A 185 -29.66 12.82 -4.00
C LEU A 185 -29.81 13.45 -2.61
N GLU A 186 -30.99 13.33 -2.00
CA GLU A 186 -31.30 14.00 -0.73
C GLU A 186 -30.57 13.38 0.46
N ALA A 187 -30.52 14.11 1.58
CA ALA A 187 -29.85 13.67 2.80
C ALA A 187 -30.35 12.28 3.26
N GLY A 188 -29.41 11.34 3.41
CA GLY A 188 -29.70 9.96 3.81
C GLY A 188 -30.13 9.02 2.69
N GLU A 189 -30.42 9.52 1.49
CA GLU A 189 -30.77 8.70 0.33
C GLU A 189 -29.56 7.94 -0.22
N SER A 190 -29.82 6.90 -1.00
CA SER A 190 -28.79 6.08 -1.62
C SER A 190 -29.09 5.81 -3.09
N ILE A 191 -28.04 5.78 -3.89
CA ILE A 191 -28.05 5.50 -5.32
C ILE A 191 -27.07 4.37 -5.61
N THR A 192 -27.37 3.51 -6.59
CA THR A 192 -26.44 2.46 -7.01
C THR A 192 -25.63 2.92 -8.20
N MET A 193 -24.31 2.71 -8.15
CA MET A 193 -23.36 2.94 -9.23
C MET A 193 -22.76 1.62 -9.68
N GLU A 194 -23.15 1.14 -10.85
CA GLU A 194 -22.56 -0.03 -11.50
C GLU A 194 -21.41 0.39 -12.42
N PHE A 195 -20.36 -0.42 -12.49
CA PHE A 195 -19.23 -0.15 -13.37
C PHE A 195 -18.59 -1.43 -13.89
N LYS A 196 -17.93 -1.31 -15.05
CA LYS A 196 -17.13 -2.38 -15.64
C LYS A 196 -15.74 -1.87 -15.94
N GLN A 197 -14.73 -2.52 -15.38
CA GLN A 197 -13.33 -2.17 -15.57
C GLN A 197 -12.53 -3.38 -16.05
N LEU A 198 -11.62 -3.15 -16.99
CA LEU A 198 -10.73 -4.16 -17.54
C LEU A 198 -9.27 -3.72 -17.33
N LEU A 199 -8.40 -4.69 -17.10
CA LEU A 199 -6.94 -4.54 -17.21
C LEU A 199 -6.46 -5.47 -18.32
N GLU A 200 -5.86 -4.92 -19.37
CA GLU A 200 -5.39 -5.69 -20.54
C GLU A 200 -3.94 -5.28 -20.92
N PRO A 201 -2.91 -5.76 -20.21
CA PRO A 201 -1.53 -5.33 -20.47
C PRO A 201 -1.03 -5.78 -21.83
N LYS A 202 -0.34 -4.88 -22.55
CA LYS A 202 0.23 -5.17 -23.88
C LYS A 202 1.75 -5.27 -23.85
N GLY A 203 2.27 -6.35 -24.42
CA GLY A 203 3.72 -6.55 -24.52
C GLY A 203 4.41 -6.62 -23.15
N PHE A 204 5.60 -6.05 -23.03
CA PHE A 204 6.29 -5.89 -21.75
C PHE A 204 6.82 -4.47 -21.62
N ASN A 205 6.83 -3.97 -20.40
CA ASN A 205 7.19 -2.60 -20.06
C ASN A 205 8.69 -2.43 -19.80
N SER A 206 9.22 -1.26 -20.17
CA SER A 206 10.62 -0.88 -19.98
C SER A 206 10.93 -0.40 -18.57
N SER A 207 9.91 0.05 -17.83
CA SER A 207 10.02 0.61 -16.48
C SER A 207 10.24 -0.43 -15.38
N GLY A 208 10.14 -1.72 -15.70
CA GLY A 208 10.21 -2.79 -14.70
C GLY A 208 8.98 -2.90 -13.80
N SER A 209 7.90 -2.15 -14.06
CA SER A 209 6.62 -2.29 -13.35
C SER A 209 6.02 -3.67 -13.62
N ILE A 210 5.71 -4.43 -12.58
CA ILE A 210 5.31 -5.84 -12.75
C ILE A 210 3.79 -5.99 -12.96
N GLY A 211 3.01 -4.91 -12.85
CA GLY A 211 1.53 -4.93 -12.91
C GLY A 211 0.93 -5.64 -11.68
N PRO A 212 -0.37 -5.47 -11.40
CA PRO A 212 -0.99 -6.02 -10.20
C PRO A 212 -1.38 -7.50 -10.33
N VAL A 213 -1.64 -7.98 -11.56
CA VAL A 213 -1.96 -9.39 -11.86
C VAL A 213 -0.71 -10.15 -12.31
N LEU A 214 -0.45 -11.27 -11.62
CA LEU A 214 0.71 -12.12 -11.83
C LEU A 214 0.30 -13.59 -11.89
N GLU A 215 1.06 -14.37 -12.68
CA GLU A 215 1.01 -15.83 -12.76
C GLU A 215 0.89 -16.52 -11.39
N ASN A 216 1.52 -15.96 -10.36
CA ASN A 216 1.45 -16.45 -8.99
C ASN A 216 1.80 -15.31 -8.02
N GLY A 217 0.84 -14.93 -7.18
CA GLY A 217 1.00 -13.80 -6.25
C GLY A 217 0.43 -12.50 -6.80
N THR A 218 -0.73 -12.55 -7.46
CA THR A 218 -1.54 -11.38 -7.80
C THR A 218 -1.86 -10.60 -6.53
N PHE A 219 -1.78 -9.27 -6.60
CA PHE A 219 -2.11 -8.34 -5.53
C PHE A 219 -2.73 -7.08 -6.11
N ILE A 220 -4.04 -6.90 -5.89
CA ILE A 220 -4.83 -5.75 -6.34
C ILE A 220 -5.38 -5.04 -5.11
N ARG A 221 -5.36 -3.70 -5.06
CA ARG A 221 -6.03 -2.91 -4.01
C ARG A 221 -7.32 -2.28 -4.51
N ASN A 222 -8.24 -2.00 -3.60
CA ASN A 222 -9.50 -1.32 -3.92
C ASN A 222 -9.32 0.06 -4.57
N ASN A 223 -8.19 0.74 -4.34
CA ASN A 223 -7.88 2.03 -4.97
C ASN A 223 -7.38 1.92 -6.43
N GLU A 224 -7.37 0.71 -7.00
CA GLU A 224 -7.20 0.47 -8.43
C GLU A 224 -8.52 0.55 -9.21
N PHE A 225 -9.66 0.59 -8.51
CA PHE A 225 -10.99 0.76 -9.09
C PHE A 225 -11.39 2.25 -9.08
N PRO A 226 -12.47 2.65 -9.76
CA PRO A 226 -12.88 4.05 -9.83
C PRO A 226 -13.10 4.64 -8.43
N THR A 227 -12.57 5.84 -8.21
CA THR A 227 -12.70 6.59 -6.95
C THR A 227 -13.64 7.77 -7.11
N ILE A 228 -14.21 8.24 -5.99
CA ILE A 228 -15.13 9.36 -5.97
C ILE A 228 -14.36 10.67 -5.78
N GLY A 229 -14.63 11.64 -6.64
CA GLY A 229 -14.09 13.00 -6.55
C GLY A 229 -12.61 13.14 -6.93
N TYR A 230 -12.07 14.32 -6.64
CA TYR A 230 -10.71 14.73 -6.96
C TYR A 230 -9.65 13.91 -6.22
N ASN A 231 -8.55 13.57 -6.89
CA ASN A 231 -7.49 12.75 -6.32
C ASN A 231 -6.12 13.43 -6.34
N ARG A 232 -5.66 13.84 -5.15
CA ARG A 232 -4.34 14.45 -4.92
C ARG A 232 -3.15 13.63 -5.43
N LYS A 233 -3.30 12.32 -5.65
CA LYS A 233 -2.20 11.48 -6.17
C LYS A 233 -1.74 11.89 -7.57
N TYR A 234 -2.59 12.64 -8.30
CA TYR A 234 -2.30 13.13 -9.64
C TYR A 234 -1.75 14.56 -9.67
N GLU A 235 -1.55 15.19 -8.51
CA GLU A 235 -0.86 16.48 -8.42
C GLU A 235 0.64 16.36 -8.70
N LEU A 236 1.25 17.46 -9.10
CA LEU A 236 2.70 17.60 -9.14
C LEU A 236 3.27 17.64 -7.72
N THR A 237 4.37 16.93 -7.48
CA THR A 237 5.03 16.89 -6.17
C THR A 237 6.29 17.75 -6.08
N ASP A 238 7.06 17.85 -7.15
CA ASP A 238 8.36 18.54 -7.14
C ASP A 238 8.19 20.06 -7.10
N THR A 239 8.76 20.71 -6.09
CA THR A 239 8.61 22.16 -5.87
C THR A 239 9.15 23.01 -7.02
N VAL A 240 10.27 22.62 -7.63
CA VAL A 240 10.89 23.39 -8.72
C VAL A 240 10.07 23.26 -9.99
N VAL A 241 9.60 22.04 -10.29
CA VAL A 241 8.69 21.80 -11.42
C VAL A 241 7.39 22.57 -11.23
N ARG A 242 6.80 22.55 -10.02
CA ARG A 242 5.58 23.32 -9.69
C ARG A 242 5.74 24.81 -9.95
N GLU A 243 6.85 25.41 -9.50
CA GLU A 243 7.16 26.82 -9.77
C GLU A 243 7.22 27.11 -11.28
N GLY A 244 7.86 26.23 -12.06
CA GLY A 244 7.91 26.33 -13.52
C GLY A 244 6.54 26.32 -14.20
N TYR A 245 5.55 25.65 -13.61
CA TYR A 245 4.15 25.66 -14.05
C TYR A 245 3.30 26.76 -13.36
N GLY A 246 3.86 27.61 -12.51
CA GLY A 246 3.13 28.65 -11.79
C GLY A 246 2.18 28.12 -10.71
N LEU A 247 2.51 26.97 -10.11
CA LEU A 247 1.81 26.39 -8.97
C LEU A 247 2.56 26.73 -7.68
N ASP A 248 1.81 27.01 -6.61
CA ASP A 248 2.38 27.19 -5.27
C ASP A 248 3.08 25.91 -4.80
N PRO A 249 4.07 25.99 -3.89
CA PRO A 249 4.66 24.81 -3.27
C PRO A 249 3.57 23.91 -2.70
N ARG A 250 3.70 22.59 -2.93
CA ARG A 250 2.70 21.64 -2.46
C ARG A 250 2.66 21.72 -0.93
N PRO A 251 1.49 21.98 -0.30
CA PRO A 251 1.41 21.89 1.14
C PRO A 251 1.75 20.47 1.58
N GLY A 252 2.42 20.33 2.72
CA GLY A 252 2.59 19.05 3.39
C GLY A 252 1.24 18.48 3.86
N LYS A 253 1.26 17.57 4.82
CA LYS A 253 0.03 17.15 5.49
C LYS A 253 -0.67 18.35 6.11
N ALA A 254 -2.00 18.31 6.09
CA ALA A 254 -2.83 19.37 6.62
C ALA A 254 -2.59 19.60 8.11
N ALA A 255 -2.73 20.85 8.55
CA ALA A 255 -2.62 21.20 9.97
C ALA A 255 -3.65 20.47 10.83
N LEU A 256 -3.36 20.32 12.13
CA LEU A 256 -4.20 19.59 13.08
C LEU A 256 -5.62 20.15 13.21
N ASP A 257 -5.82 21.43 12.92
CA ASP A 257 -7.09 22.14 13.01
C ASP A 257 -7.80 22.30 11.65
N ASN A 258 -7.31 21.63 10.59
CA ASN A 258 -7.95 21.69 9.28
C ASN A 258 -9.33 21.02 9.31
N ILE A 259 -10.38 21.83 9.21
CA ILE A 259 -11.77 21.41 9.36
C ILE A 259 -12.24 20.36 8.35
N ASN A 260 -11.68 20.35 7.13
CA ASN A 260 -12.06 19.37 6.10
C ASN A 260 -11.36 18.04 6.38
N GLU A 261 -10.08 18.09 6.71
CA GLU A 261 -9.23 16.91 6.88
C GLU A 261 -9.47 16.18 8.20
N LEU A 262 -10.01 16.87 9.20
CA LEU A 262 -10.52 16.26 10.43
C LEU A 262 -11.65 15.27 10.17
N LYS A 263 -12.43 15.46 9.10
CA LYS A 263 -13.53 14.57 8.68
C LYS A 263 -13.07 13.43 7.76
N LEU A 264 -11.81 13.45 7.32
CA LEU A 264 -11.25 12.45 6.43
C LEU A 264 -10.38 11.46 7.19
N ALA A 265 -10.72 10.18 7.10
CA ALA A 265 -9.92 9.12 7.69
C ALA A 265 -8.61 8.91 6.90
N ARG A 266 -7.51 8.66 7.62
CA ARG A 266 -6.22 8.24 7.06
C ARG A 266 -5.76 9.17 5.94
N THR A 267 -5.96 8.79 4.68
CA THR A 267 -5.51 9.49 3.47
C THR A 267 -6.63 10.15 2.65
N GLY A 268 -7.85 10.23 3.18
CA GLY A 268 -9.05 10.58 2.42
C GLY A 268 -9.65 9.32 1.78
N SER A 269 -10.80 8.89 2.29
CA SER A 269 -11.51 7.68 1.87
C SER A 269 -12.88 8.03 1.31
N ASP A 270 -13.29 7.29 0.28
CA ASP A 270 -14.62 7.37 -0.34
C ASP A 270 -15.72 6.78 0.57
N SER A 271 -15.39 6.38 1.80
CA SER A 271 -16.28 5.67 2.71
C SER A 271 -15.88 5.88 4.17
N HIS A 272 -16.88 5.86 5.06
CA HIS A 272 -16.71 5.75 6.52
C HIS A 272 -16.86 4.30 7.04
N GLY A 273 -17.11 3.35 6.15
CA GLY A 273 -17.36 1.95 6.44
C GLY A 273 -18.10 1.31 5.28
N VAL A 274 -17.57 0.21 4.75
CA VAL A 274 -18.11 -0.50 3.59
C VAL A 274 -18.47 -1.94 3.95
N ARG A 275 -19.68 -2.37 3.58
CA ARG A 275 -20.02 -3.79 3.52
C ARG A 275 -19.56 -4.38 2.20
N MET A 276 -18.83 -5.49 2.25
CA MET A 276 -18.25 -6.10 1.08
C MET A 276 -18.95 -7.41 0.74
N ASN A 277 -19.23 -7.59 -0.53
CA ASN A 277 -19.62 -8.86 -1.14
C ASN A 277 -18.77 -9.04 -2.40
N ILE A 278 -17.73 -9.86 -2.30
CA ILE A 278 -16.71 -9.98 -3.34
C ILE A 278 -16.65 -11.43 -3.78
N THR A 279 -16.86 -11.64 -5.08
CA THR A 279 -16.59 -12.91 -5.76
C THR A 279 -15.31 -12.76 -6.56
N ILE A 280 -14.35 -13.67 -6.36
CA ILE A 280 -13.11 -13.72 -7.13
C ILE A 280 -13.02 -15.06 -7.86
N GLY A 281 -12.98 -15.01 -9.19
CA GLY A 281 -12.64 -16.11 -10.07
C GLY A 281 -11.15 -16.09 -10.40
N THR A 282 -10.50 -17.25 -10.37
CA THR A 282 -9.08 -17.40 -10.73
C THR A 282 -8.80 -18.80 -11.28
N ASP A 283 -7.55 -19.08 -11.66
CA ASP A 283 -7.15 -20.37 -12.22
C ASP A 283 -7.38 -21.53 -11.24
N HIS A 284 -7.67 -22.72 -11.79
CA HIS A 284 -8.01 -23.92 -11.02
C HIS A 284 -6.98 -24.37 -9.97
N ASP A 285 -5.70 -23.99 -10.12
CA ASP A 285 -4.62 -24.33 -9.20
C ASP A 285 -4.35 -23.21 -8.17
N GLN A 286 -5.05 -22.07 -8.28
CA GLN A 286 -4.90 -20.93 -7.38
C GLN A 286 -6.02 -20.84 -6.34
N THR A 287 -5.70 -20.15 -5.24
CA THR A 287 -6.64 -19.73 -4.22
C THR A 287 -6.65 -18.21 -4.17
N ALA A 288 -7.84 -17.62 -4.34
CA ALA A 288 -8.03 -16.19 -4.20
C ALA A 288 -8.46 -15.83 -2.77
N LEU A 289 -8.01 -14.69 -2.27
CA LEU A 289 -8.32 -14.18 -0.93
C LEU A 289 -8.63 -12.69 -0.97
N THR A 290 -9.57 -12.27 -0.12
CA THR A 290 -9.78 -10.86 0.23
C THR A 290 -10.27 -10.76 1.68
N SER A 291 -10.42 -9.54 2.20
CA SER A 291 -10.98 -9.23 3.51
C SER A 291 -12.42 -9.73 3.65
N GLY A 292 -12.85 -10.04 4.88
CA GLY A 292 -14.17 -10.62 5.16
C GLY A 292 -14.14 -12.13 5.38
N LYS A 293 -15.30 -12.78 5.39
CA LYS A 293 -15.50 -14.21 5.66
C LYS A 293 -15.77 -14.97 4.38
N LEU A 294 -15.04 -16.06 4.14
CA LEU A 294 -15.32 -16.96 3.02
C LEU A 294 -16.66 -17.64 3.27
N VAL A 295 -17.65 -17.40 2.42
CA VAL A 295 -19.00 -17.96 2.55
C VAL A 295 -19.26 -19.08 1.55
N ASN A 296 -18.59 -19.05 0.39
CA ASN A 296 -18.72 -20.08 -0.63
C ASN A 296 -17.39 -20.29 -1.37
N LYS A 297 -17.14 -21.54 -1.75
CA LYS A 297 -16.05 -21.93 -2.65
C LYS A 297 -16.60 -22.93 -3.65
N ARG A 298 -16.43 -22.66 -4.93
CA ARG A 298 -16.91 -23.52 -6.01
C ARG A 298 -15.91 -23.62 -7.14
N VAL A 299 -16.04 -24.69 -7.92
CA VAL A 299 -15.25 -24.94 -9.13
C VAL A 299 -16.22 -24.92 -10.30
N GLU A 300 -15.94 -24.11 -11.31
CA GLU A 300 -16.74 -24.05 -12.53
C GLU A 300 -15.78 -24.17 -13.73
N GLY A 301 -15.92 -25.26 -14.50
CA GLY A 301 -14.99 -25.58 -15.57
C GLY A 301 -13.55 -25.74 -15.05
N ASN A 302 -12.63 -24.92 -15.57
CA ASN A 302 -11.22 -24.90 -15.19
C ASN A 302 -10.85 -23.69 -14.30
N ARG A 303 -11.81 -23.17 -13.53
CA ARG A 303 -11.65 -22.00 -12.67
C ARG A 303 -12.16 -22.26 -11.25
N ASN A 304 -11.50 -21.64 -10.28
CA ASN A 304 -11.93 -21.62 -8.89
C ASN A 304 -12.58 -20.28 -8.57
N TYR A 305 -13.67 -20.34 -7.82
CA TYR A 305 -14.43 -19.17 -7.39
C TYR A 305 -14.53 -19.12 -5.86
N PHE A 306 -14.31 -17.93 -5.31
CA PHE A 306 -14.33 -17.66 -3.87
C PHE A 306 -15.23 -16.47 -3.59
N GLU A 307 -16.23 -16.65 -2.74
CA GLU A 307 -17.16 -15.60 -2.32
C GLU A 307 -16.86 -15.19 -0.88
N TYR A 308 -16.61 -13.89 -0.68
CA TYR A 308 -16.29 -13.30 0.61
C TYR A 308 -17.30 -12.22 0.99
N HIS A 309 -17.87 -12.33 2.19
CA HIS A 309 -18.79 -11.34 2.74
C HIS A 309 -18.21 -10.72 4.01
N SER A 310 -18.40 -9.41 4.20
CA SER A 310 -18.21 -8.82 5.53
C SER A 310 -19.48 -8.96 6.37
N THR A 311 -19.34 -9.38 7.63
CA THR A 311 -20.48 -9.49 8.57
C THR A 311 -20.92 -8.12 9.10
N GLU A 312 -20.02 -7.15 9.04
CA GLU A 312 -20.18 -5.78 9.51
C GLU A 312 -19.49 -4.83 8.52
N PRO A 313 -19.81 -3.52 8.53
CA PRO A 313 -19.01 -2.54 7.80
C PRO A 313 -17.54 -2.61 8.22
N MET A 314 -16.64 -2.70 7.24
CA MET A 314 -15.19 -2.66 7.42
C MET A 314 -14.66 -1.35 6.86
N ILE A 315 -13.43 -0.97 7.19
CA ILE A 315 -12.79 0.17 6.53
C ILE A 315 -12.70 -0.12 5.02
N ASN A 316 -12.91 0.91 4.19
CA ASN A 316 -12.73 0.86 2.73
C ASN A 316 -11.25 0.84 2.33
N PHE A 317 -10.58 -0.22 2.78
CA PHE A 317 -9.17 -0.49 2.57
C PHE A 317 -9.01 -2.00 2.54
N TYR A 318 -8.98 -2.57 1.35
CA TYR A 318 -8.93 -4.01 1.16
C TYR A 318 -8.16 -4.36 -0.11
N ALA A 319 -7.64 -5.59 -0.12
CA ALA A 319 -6.90 -6.14 -1.25
C ALA A 319 -7.52 -7.47 -1.71
N MET A 320 -7.30 -7.79 -2.97
CA MET A 320 -7.63 -9.06 -3.61
C MET A 320 -6.32 -9.73 -4.02
N LEU A 321 -6.09 -10.92 -3.50
CA LEU A 321 -4.87 -11.70 -3.70
C LEU A 321 -5.19 -13.00 -4.41
N SER A 322 -4.26 -13.50 -5.23
CA SER A 322 -4.37 -14.85 -5.81
C SER A 322 -3.02 -15.51 -5.99
N GLY A 323 -2.94 -16.79 -5.64
CA GLY A 323 -1.72 -17.57 -5.81
C GLY A 323 -1.87 -19.05 -5.43
N ARG A 324 -0.79 -19.79 -5.65
CA ARG A 324 -0.63 -21.21 -5.30
C ARG A 324 -0.16 -21.35 -3.86
N TYR A 325 -1.11 -21.45 -2.94
CA TYR A 325 -0.81 -21.52 -1.51
C TYR A 325 -0.96 -22.93 -0.94
N LYS A 326 -0.09 -23.25 0.01
CA LYS A 326 -0.42 -24.15 1.13
C LYS A 326 -0.94 -23.29 2.28
N VAL A 327 -1.70 -23.92 3.18
CA VAL A 327 -2.31 -23.23 4.31
C VAL A 327 -1.89 -23.92 5.60
N ARG A 328 -1.36 -23.14 6.54
CA ARG A 328 -1.20 -23.54 7.93
C ARG A 328 -2.36 -22.96 8.72
N LYS A 329 -3.08 -23.80 9.48
CA LYS A 329 -4.22 -23.39 10.28
C LYS A 329 -3.97 -23.65 11.76
N GLU A 330 -4.38 -22.69 12.58
CA GLU A 330 -4.29 -22.71 14.03
C GLU A 330 -5.54 -22.05 14.60
N LYS A 331 -5.75 -22.22 15.90
CA LYS A 331 -6.86 -21.59 16.62
C LYS A 331 -6.31 -20.77 17.77
N TRP A 332 -6.94 -19.64 18.02
CA TRP A 332 -6.73 -18.83 19.21
C TRP A 332 -8.05 -18.67 19.96
N HIS A 333 -8.01 -18.79 21.28
CA HIS A 333 -9.19 -18.69 22.13
C HIS A 333 -9.05 -17.44 23.00
N PRO A 334 -9.93 -16.43 22.82
CA PRO A 334 -9.90 -15.25 23.67
C PRO A 334 -10.26 -15.61 25.12
N GLU A 335 -9.37 -15.32 26.08
CA GLU A 335 -9.69 -15.48 27.50
C GLU A 335 -10.80 -14.52 27.96
N ASN A 336 -10.93 -13.36 27.30
CA ASN A 336 -11.73 -12.22 27.74
C ASN A 336 -13.00 -11.95 26.90
N ARG A 337 -13.41 -12.85 25.99
CA ARG A 337 -14.69 -12.69 25.25
C ARG A 337 -15.83 -13.45 25.94
N ILE A 338 -16.98 -12.80 26.03
CA ILE A 338 -18.20 -13.31 26.68
C ILE A 338 -18.77 -14.55 25.94
N ASP A 339 -18.55 -14.63 24.63
CA ASP A 339 -19.01 -15.72 23.74
C ASP A 339 -17.97 -16.85 23.53
N LYS A 340 -16.72 -16.69 24.00
CA LYS A 340 -15.61 -17.66 23.82
C LYS A 340 -15.44 -18.16 22.37
N ASP A 341 -15.79 -17.35 21.39
CA ASP A 341 -15.66 -17.77 20.00
C ASP A 341 -14.18 -17.88 19.62
N THR A 342 -13.84 -19.04 19.05
CA THR A 342 -12.49 -19.33 18.57
C THR A 342 -12.19 -18.45 17.37
N VAL A 343 -11.02 -17.81 17.35
CA VAL A 343 -10.51 -17.12 16.16
C VAL A 343 -9.65 -18.09 15.36
N GLU A 344 -10.00 -18.29 14.09
CA GLU A 344 -9.20 -19.10 13.17
C GLU A 344 -7.99 -18.29 12.69
N LEU A 345 -6.79 -18.83 12.86
CA LEU A 345 -5.55 -18.24 12.37
C LEU A 345 -5.10 -19.03 11.15
N GLU A 346 -4.85 -18.34 10.03
CA GLU A 346 -4.38 -19.00 8.81
C GLU A 346 -3.16 -18.28 8.24
N ILE A 347 -2.18 -19.05 7.79
CA ILE A 347 -1.06 -18.54 7.00
C ILE A 347 -1.11 -19.22 5.64
N TYR A 348 -1.30 -18.43 4.58
CA TYR A 348 -1.24 -18.85 3.19
C TYR A 348 0.17 -18.59 2.67
N TYR A 349 0.88 -19.65 2.30
CA TYR A 349 2.31 -19.59 1.99
C TYR A 349 2.67 -20.45 0.78
N HIS A 350 3.76 -20.11 0.12
CA HIS A 350 4.37 -20.89 -0.94
C HIS A 350 4.98 -22.17 -0.34
N PRO A 351 4.75 -23.38 -0.92
CA PRO A 351 5.11 -24.66 -0.28
C PRO A 351 6.57 -24.82 0.16
N ARG A 352 7.49 -24.02 -0.38
CA ARG A 352 8.93 -24.06 -0.07
C ARG A 352 9.34 -23.08 1.03
N HIS A 353 8.47 -22.18 1.47
CA HIS A 353 8.78 -21.07 2.38
C HIS A 353 8.22 -21.35 3.77
N ILE A 354 8.81 -22.35 4.44
CA ILE A 354 8.28 -22.88 5.71
C ILE A 354 9.03 -22.39 6.96
N ILE A 355 10.18 -21.74 6.78
CA ILE A 355 11.18 -21.52 7.84
C ILE A 355 10.62 -20.70 8.99
N ASN A 356 9.84 -19.65 8.71
CA ASN A 356 9.35 -18.72 9.73
C ASN A 356 7.85 -18.87 10.07
N LEU A 357 7.20 -19.95 9.63
CA LEU A 357 5.75 -20.15 9.90
C LEU A 357 5.44 -20.23 11.40
N ASP A 358 6.30 -20.87 12.19
CA ASP A 358 6.13 -20.95 13.65
C ASP A 358 6.25 -19.57 14.31
N ARG A 359 7.23 -18.76 13.88
CA ARG A 359 7.43 -17.38 14.38
C ARG A 359 6.20 -16.52 14.12
N MET A 360 5.65 -16.60 12.91
CA MET A 360 4.44 -15.87 12.53
C MET A 360 3.23 -16.32 13.34
N ILE A 361 2.98 -17.63 13.48
CA ILE A 361 1.87 -18.14 14.31
C ILE A 361 2.00 -17.69 15.77
N ASN A 362 3.20 -17.76 16.34
CA ASN A 362 3.45 -17.34 17.71
C ASN A 362 3.25 -15.82 17.87
N GLY A 363 3.72 -15.02 16.90
CA GLY A 363 3.47 -13.59 16.84
C GLY A 363 1.98 -13.26 16.81
N MET A 364 1.21 -13.94 15.95
CA MET A 364 -0.25 -13.77 15.89
C MET A 364 -0.92 -14.05 17.24
N LYS A 365 -0.62 -15.20 17.87
CA LYS A 365 -1.23 -15.59 19.16
C LYS A 365 -0.86 -14.62 20.27
N ALA A 366 0.44 -14.33 20.45
CA ALA A 366 0.92 -13.42 21.49
C ALA A 366 0.37 -11.99 21.33
N SER A 367 0.24 -11.52 20.09
CA SER A 367 -0.41 -10.24 19.79
C SER A 367 -1.89 -10.23 20.13
N LEU A 368 -2.64 -11.25 19.71
CA LEU A 368 -4.06 -11.35 20.03
C LEU A 368 -4.30 -11.41 21.54
N ASP A 369 -3.47 -12.16 22.28
CA ASP A 369 -3.50 -12.22 23.75
C ASP A 369 -3.30 -10.84 24.38
N TYR A 370 -2.19 -10.17 24.04
CA TYR A 370 -1.83 -8.91 24.66
C TYR A 370 -2.77 -7.77 24.26
N TYR A 371 -3.10 -7.61 22.97
CA TYR A 371 -3.93 -6.51 22.48
C TYR A 371 -5.39 -6.65 22.92
N SER A 372 -5.93 -7.87 22.88
CA SER A 372 -7.31 -8.12 23.32
C SER A 372 -7.51 -7.89 24.82
N THR A 373 -6.47 -8.13 25.61
CA THR A 373 -6.49 -7.92 27.06
C THR A 373 -6.35 -6.43 27.41
N ASN A 374 -5.37 -5.77 26.78
CA ASN A 374 -4.96 -4.43 27.20
C ASN A 374 -5.72 -3.30 26.51
N PHE A 375 -6.23 -3.48 25.30
CA PHE A 375 -6.85 -2.40 24.51
C PHE A 375 -8.36 -2.61 24.34
N SER A 376 -8.77 -3.57 23.51
CA SER A 376 -10.18 -3.90 23.25
C SER A 376 -10.25 -5.30 22.63
N PRO A 377 -11.39 -6.01 22.70
CA PRO A 377 -11.51 -7.32 22.07
C PRO A 377 -11.19 -7.27 20.56
N TYR A 378 -10.52 -8.29 20.03
CA TYR A 378 -10.41 -8.48 18.58
C TYR A 378 -11.80 -8.54 17.94
N GLN A 379 -11.97 -8.07 16.71
CA GLN A 379 -13.29 -7.81 16.11
C GLN A 379 -13.77 -8.86 15.08
N TYR A 380 -12.92 -9.81 14.68
CA TYR A 380 -13.24 -10.79 13.63
C TYR A 380 -13.18 -12.24 14.14
N ASP A 381 -13.73 -13.17 13.35
CA ASP A 381 -13.71 -14.62 13.59
C ASP A 381 -12.42 -15.28 13.11
N GLN A 382 -11.61 -14.55 12.35
CA GLN A 382 -10.42 -15.09 11.69
C GLN A 382 -9.38 -14.00 11.48
N LEU A 383 -8.12 -14.40 11.42
CA LEU A 383 -6.99 -13.56 11.06
C LEU A 383 -6.07 -14.33 10.11
N ARG A 384 -5.74 -13.72 8.96
CA ARG A 384 -4.96 -14.38 7.92
C ARG A 384 -3.68 -13.63 7.64
N ILE A 385 -2.57 -14.36 7.49
CA ILE A 385 -1.36 -13.85 6.82
C ILE A 385 -1.30 -14.48 5.43
N VAL A 386 -1.01 -13.68 4.41
CA VAL A 386 -0.97 -14.13 3.02
C VAL A 386 0.35 -13.74 2.39
N GLU A 387 1.14 -14.72 1.99
CA GLU A 387 2.40 -14.47 1.31
C GLU A 387 2.20 -13.82 -0.06
N PHE A 388 3.04 -12.85 -0.42
CA PHE A 388 3.18 -12.39 -1.80
C PHE A 388 4.66 -12.27 -2.22
N PRO A 389 4.97 -12.34 -3.54
CA PRO A 389 6.35 -12.41 -4.01
C PRO A 389 7.16 -11.10 -3.84
N ARG A 390 8.50 -11.22 -3.87
CA ARG A 390 9.47 -10.15 -3.60
C ARG A 390 9.42 -8.90 -4.49
N TYR A 391 8.62 -8.88 -5.57
CA TYR A 391 8.53 -7.70 -6.43
C TYR A 391 8.05 -6.44 -5.67
N GLN A 392 7.43 -6.66 -4.51
CA GLN A 392 7.15 -5.65 -3.50
C GLN A 392 7.71 -6.16 -2.16
N GLU A 393 8.31 -5.28 -1.34
CA GLU A 393 9.00 -5.64 -0.09
C GLU A 393 8.35 -4.93 1.12
N PHE A 394 7.10 -5.32 1.45
CA PHE A 394 6.38 -4.78 2.61
C PHE A 394 5.46 -5.83 3.24
N ALA A 395 4.91 -5.50 4.42
CA ALA A 395 3.70 -6.12 4.95
C ALA A 395 2.64 -5.03 5.15
N GLN A 396 1.38 -5.41 5.05
CA GLN A 396 0.28 -4.46 5.15
C GLN A 396 -0.94 -5.11 5.78
N SER A 397 -1.40 -4.55 6.88
CA SER A 397 -2.62 -5.00 7.54
C SER A 397 -3.87 -4.46 6.82
N PHE A 398 -4.69 -5.34 6.26
CA PHE A 398 -6.08 -5.06 5.85
C PHE A 398 -7.03 -5.68 6.88
N PRO A 399 -8.33 -5.33 6.87
CA PRO A 399 -9.30 -5.91 7.79
C PRO A 399 -9.27 -7.46 7.72
N ASN A 400 -8.85 -8.12 8.80
CA ASN A 400 -8.70 -9.58 8.95
C ASN A 400 -7.70 -10.31 8.03
N THR A 401 -6.98 -9.61 7.15
CA THR A 401 -6.07 -10.20 6.16
C THR A 401 -4.80 -9.37 6.04
N ILE A 402 -3.64 -9.99 6.26
CA ILE A 402 -2.32 -9.35 6.30
C ILE A 402 -1.44 -9.94 5.19
N PRO A 403 -1.40 -9.32 4.01
CA PRO A 403 -0.40 -9.61 3.01
C PRO A 403 1.01 -9.31 3.52
N PHE A 404 1.94 -10.23 3.27
CA PHE A 404 3.29 -10.19 3.81
C PHE A 404 4.27 -10.70 2.75
N SER A 405 5.23 -9.86 2.35
CA SER A 405 6.18 -10.23 1.30
C SER A 405 7.12 -11.36 1.72
N GLU A 406 7.44 -12.24 0.76
CA GLU A 406 8.38 -13.35 0.96
C GLU A 406 9.75 -12.87 1.49
N SER A 407 10.20 -11.68 1.08
CA SER A 407 11.54 -11.17 1.35
C SER A 407 11.73 -10.52 2.73
N ILE A 408 10.65 -10.16 3.43
CA ILE A 408 10.72 -9.50 4.74
C ILE A 408 10.22 -10.37 5.90
N GLY A 409 9.74 -11.59 5.62
CA GLY A 409 9.20 -12.48 6.65
C GLY A 409 9.44 -13.95 6.36
N PHE A 410 8.87 -14.47 5.27
CA PHE A 410 8.86 -15.92 5.04
C PHE A 410 10.25 -16.52 4.80
N MET A 411 11.13 -15.79 4.11
CA MET A 411 12.45 -16.27 3.68
C MET A 411 13.62 -15.66 4.44
N LEU A 412 13.37 -14.89 5.50
CA LEU A 412 14.45 -14.34 6.33
C LEU A 412 15.18 -15.45 7.08
N ASP A 413 16.50 -15.44 6.98
CA ASP A 413 17.39 -16.29 7.78
C ASP A 413 17.69 -15.57 9.09
N ILE A 414 17.19 -16.10 10.21
CA ILE A 414 17.27 -15.48 11.54
C ILE A 414 17.98 -16.45 12.47
N ASP A 415 19.16 -16.07 12.96
CA ASP A 415 19.87 -16.81 13.99
C ASP A 415 19.39 -16.39 15.39
N ASP A 416 18.66 -17.27 16.08
CA ASP A 416 18.11 -16.99 17.41
C ASP A 416 19.18 -16.58 18.44
N ALA A 417 20.44 -16.98 18.27
CA ALA A 417 21.51 -16.60 19.18
C ALA A 417 21.92 -15.13 19.02
N PHE A 418 21.92 -14.62 17.80
CA PHE A 418 22.53 -13.33 17.47
C PHE A 418 21.56 -12.29 16.93
N ASP A 419 20.45 -12.68 16.31
CA ASP A 419 19.57 -11.77 15.58
C ASP A 419 18.31 -11.42 16.36
N VAL A 420 17.81 -10.21 16.17
CA VAL A 420 16.45 -9.87 16.63
C VAL A 420 15.46 -10.71 15.81
N ASP A 421 14.47 -11.31 16.47
CA ASP A 421 13.37 -12.00 15.77
C ASP A 421 12.44 -10.98 15.09
N ILE A 422 12.91 -10.47 13.95
CA ILE A 422 12.23 -9.43 13.20
C ILE A 422 10.95 -9.94 12.54
N THR A 423 10.87 -11.23 12.19
CA THR A 423 9.65 -11.81 11.63
C THR A 423 8.54 -11.88 12.68
N PHE A 424 8.85 -12.29 13.91
CA PHE A 424 7.90 -12.19 15.02
C PHE A 424 7.48 -10.73 15.25
N PHE A 425 8.45 -9.81 15.29
CA PHE A 425 8.17 -8.40 15.56
C PHE A 425 7.28 -7.75 14.49
N ILE A 426 7.60 -7.91 13.20
CA ILE A 426 6.79 -7.39 12.10
C ILE A 426 5.39 -8.03 12.13
N THR A 427 5.29 -9.34 12.39
CA THR A 427 3.97 -9.98 12.58
C THR A 427 3.18 -9.29 13.68
N ALA A 428 3.80 -9.04 14.84
CA ALA A 428 3.13 -8.38 15.95
C ALA A 428 2.72 -6.93 15.63
N HIS A 429 3.52 -6.21 14.82
CA HIS A 429 3.21 -4.87 14.32
C HIS A 429 2.00 -4.89 13.39
N GLU A 430 1.97 -5.79 12.41
CA GLU A 430 0.85 -5.88 11.48
C GLU A 430 -0.45 -6.32 12.16
N VAL A 431 -0.37 -7.18 13.17
CA VAL A 431 -1.55 -7.52 14.00
C VAL A 431 -2.00 -6.32 14.83
N ALA A 432 -1.09 -5.47 15.31
CA ALA A 432 -1.45 -4.28 16.08
C ALA A 432 -2.28 -3.28 15.26
N HIS A 433 -2.07 -3.21 13.95
CA HIS A 433 -2.91 -2.39 13.06
C HIS A 433 -4.39 -2.79 13.06
N GLN A 434 -4.73 -4.03 13.46
CA GLN A 434 -6.13 -4.44 13.65
C GLN A 434 -6.83 -3.63 14.76
N TRP A 435 -6.07 -2.97 15.64
CA TRP A 435 -6.55 -1.94 16.56
C TRP A 435 -6.25 -0.54 16.02
N TRP A 436 -4.98 -0.26 15.73
CA TRP A 436 -4.47 1.05 15.30
C TRP A 436 -4.49 1.17 13.78
N GLY A 437 -5.65 1.57 13.25
CA GLY A 437 -5.89 1.71 11.82
C GLY A 437 -7.06 0.91 11.30
N MET A 438 -7.58 -0.08 12.07
CA MET A 438 -8.82 -0.83 11.76
C MET A 438 -9.98 -0.53 12.72
N GLN A 439 -9.79 -0.73 14.03
CA GLN A 439 -10.80 -0.35 15.01
C GLN A 439 -10.86 1.17 15.20
N LEU A 440 -9.70 1.84 15.13
CA LEU A 440 -9.56 3.28 15.25
C LEU A 440 -8.81 3.82 14.04
N GLU A 441 -9.45 4.71 13.29
CA GLU A 441 -8.78 5.56 12.31
C GLU A 441 -8.44 6.93 12.90
N THR A 442 -7.59 7.67 12.22
CA THR A 442 -7.15 9.01 12.62
C THR A 442 -7.36 9.99 11.48
N ALA A 443 -7.52 11.27 11.81
CA ALA A 443 -7.73 12.34 10.85
C ALA A 443 -6.56 12.46 9.85
N ASN A 444 -6.84 12.95 8.64
CA ASN A 444 -5.86 13.13 7.57
C ASN A 444 -5.00 14.40 7.77
N VAL A 445 -4.41 14.55 8.94
CA VAL A 445 -3.63 15.71 9.37
C VAL A 445 -2.21 15.32 9.79
N LYS A 446 -1.35 16.31 10.08
CA LYS A 446 -0.03 16.07 10.71
C LYS A 446 -0.17 15.25 11.99
N GLY A 447 0.83 14.43 12.30
CA GLY A 447 0.82 13.61 13.50
C GLY A 447 0.01 12.31 13.40
N ARG A 448 -0.77 12.09 12.34
CA ARG A 448 -1.56 10.85 12.18
C ARG A 448 -0.73 9.56 12.31
N ASN A 449 0.51 9.55 11.80
CA ASN A 449 1.36 8.36 11.88
C ASN A 449 1.89 8.10 13.31
N LEU A 450 1.83 9.09 14.22
CA LEU A 450 2.00 8.81 15.65
C LEU A 450 0.89 7.89 16.18
N VAL A 451 -0.34 8.03 15.69
CA VAL A 451 -1.45 7.17 16.10
C VAL A 451 -1.36 5.82 15.39
N LEU A 452 -1.17 5.79 14.07
CA LEU A 452 -1.24 4.55 13.29
C LEU A 452 0.01 3.67 13.41
N GLU A 453 1.20 4.28 13.34
CA GLU A 453 2.46 3.54 13.21
C GLU A 453 3.20 3.44 14.53
N THR A 454 3.35 4.55 15.26
CA THR A 454 4.05 4.52 16.56
C THR A 454 3.30 3.65 17.57
N LEU A 455 1.96 3.69 17.63
CA LEU A 455 1.21 2.81 18.55
C LEU A 455 1.33 1.34 18.15
N SER A 456 1.37 1.03 16.84
CA SER A 456 1.58 -0.34 16.34
C SER A 456 2.98 -0.85 16.70
N GLN A 457 4.01 -0.02 16.53
CA GLN A 457 5.38 -0.32 16.96
C GLN A 457 5.49 -0.52 18.48
N TYR A 458 4.88 0.36 19.28
CA TYR A 458 4.87 0.23 20.73
C TYR A 458 4.15 -1.05 21.15
N SER A 459 3.01 -1.35 20.55
CA SER A 459 2.24 -2.56 20.83
C SER A 459 3.06 -3.82 20.52
N ALA A 460 3.74 -3.84 19.36
CA ALA A 460 4.66 -4.92 18.99
C ALA A 460 5.84 -5.04 19.96
N LEU A 461 6.44 -3.91 20.39
CA LEU A 461 7.49 -3.90 21.40
C LEU A 461 7.02 -4.52 22.71
N MET A 462 5.78 -4.24 23.13
CA MET A 462 5.25 -4.81 24.36
C MET A 462 5.10 -6.32 24.27
N VAL A 463 4.53 -6.83 23.17
CA VAL A 463 4.47 -8.28 22.90
C VAL A 463 5.87 -8.89 22.87
N PHE A 464 6.82 -8.21 22.23
CA PHE A 464 8.22 -8.64 22.16
C PHE A 464 8.88 -8.71 23.55
N LYS A 465 8.63 -7.74 24.44
CA LYS A 465 9.11 -7.75 25.83
C LYS A 465 8.55 -8.89 26.66
N HIS A 466 7.29 -9.27 26.45
CA HIS A 466 6.65 -10.39 27.14
C HIS A 466 7.14 -11.75 26.61
N GLN A 467 7.64 -11.81 25.38
CA GLN A 467 8.08 -13.04 24.72
C GLN A 467 9.59 -13.31 24.84
N PHE A 468 10.42 -12.27 24.82
CA PHE A 468 11.88 -12.38 24.73
C PHE A 468 12.59 -11.77 25.95
N SER A 469 13.88 -12.11 26.10
CA SER A 469 14.70 -11.61 27.20
C SER A 469 14.98 -10.11 27.07
N GLN A 470 15.28 -9.45 28.19
CA GLN A 470 15.67 -8.04 28.19
C GLN A 470 16.85 -7.74 27.25
N ALA A 471 17.83 -8.65 27.14
CA ALA A 471 18.96 -8.47 26.23
C ALA A 471 18.53 -8.41 24.75
N LYS A 472 17.52 -9.19 24.33
CA LYS A 472 16.95 -9.13 22.99
C LYS A 472 16.17 -7.83 22.77
N VAL A 473 15.45 -7.36 23.80
CA VAL A 473 14.75 -6.07 23.76
C VAL A 473 15.74 -4.92 23.60
N ASP A 474 16.83 -4.92 24.36
CA ASP A 474 17.88 -3.89 24.28
C ASP A 474 18.55 -3.91 22.90
N GLN A 475 18.79 -5.09 22.34
CA GLN A 475 19.29 -5.26 20.98
C GLN A 475 18.34 -4.65 19.94
N PHE A 476 17.03 -4.93 20.05
CA PHE A 476 16.03 -4.34 19.17
C PHE A 476 16.02 -2.80 19.29
N LEU A 477 16.00 -2.26 20.51
CA LEU A 477 16.00 -0.81 20.73
C LEU A 477 17.27 -0.13 20.20
N ALA A 478 18.42 -0.79 20.29
CA ALA A 478 19.67 -0.32 19.69
C ALA A 478 19.56 -0.26 18.16
N LEU A 479 19.01 -1.30 17.52
CA LEU A 479 18.75 -1.29 16.07
C LEU A 479 17.79 -0.14 15.67
N GLN A 480 16.73 0.10 16.45
CA GLN A 480 15.82 1.21 16.20
C GLN A 480 16.54 2.56 16.31
N GLN A 481 17.44 2.73 17.29
CA GLN A 481 18.23 3.94 17.44
C GLN A 481 19.15 4.16 16.22
N ASP A 482 19.81 3.12 15.73
CA ASP A 482 20.68 3.18 14.54
C ASP A 482 19.88 3.58 13.28
N LEU A 483 18.70 2.99 13.07
CA LEU A 483 17.81 3.32 11.96
C LEU A 483 17.31 4.76 12.03
N TYR A 484 16.97 5.24 13.24
CA TYR A 484 16.60 6.64 13.45
C TYR A 484 17.75 7.59 13.10
N ASP A 485 18.96 7.31 13.57
CA ASP A 485 20.13 8.15 13.34
C ASP A 485 20.55 8.16 11.86
N ASP A 486 20.42 7.04 11.15
CA ASP A 486 20.65 6.97 9.70
C ASP A 486 19.58 7.75 8.91
N GLY A 487 18.30 7.57 9.26
CA GLY A 487 17.20 8.33 8.65
C GLY A 487 17.35 9.83 8.83
N LYS A 488 17.72 10.27 10.05
CA LYS A 488 17.97 11.67 10.37
C LYS A 488 19.13 12.26 9.57
N LYS A 489 20.23 11.51 9.38
CA LYS A 489 21.37 11.96 8.54
C LYS A 489 21.00 12.14 7.07
N LYS A 490 20.03 11.35 6.58
CA LYS A 490 19.57 11.38 5.17
C LYS A 490 18.44 12.38 4.94
N ALA A 491 17.81 12.89 6.00
CA ALA A 491 16.69 13.83 5.90
C ALA A 491 17.09 15.11 5.16
N LYS A 492 16.24 15.54 4.22
CA LYS A 492 16.43 16.78 3.44
C LYS A 492 15.60 17.95 3.97
N VAL A 493 14.78 17.69 4.99
CA VAL A 493 13.87 18.65 5.63
C VAL A 493 14.19 18.71 7.11
N GLU A 494 13.78 19.80 7.75
CA GLU A 494 13.90 19.94 9.21
C GLU A 494 13.07 18.85 9.91
N GLU A 495 13.61 18.32 11.00
CA GLU A 495 12.95 17.24 11.74
C GLU A 495 11.69 17.75 12.43
N ALA A 496 10.55 17.11 12.14
CA ALA A 496 9.31 17.37 12.86
C ALA A 496 9.33 16.72 14.26
N SER A 497 8.61 17.31 15.21
CA SER A 497 8.29 16.61 16.45
C SER A 497 7.40 15.40 16.15
N LEU A 498 7.42 14.39 17.01
CA LEU A 498 6.60 13.19 16.83
C LEU A 498 5.09 13.53 16.80
N HIS A 499 4.69 14.58 17.53
CA HIS A 499 3.34 15.14 17.51
C HIS A 499 2.92 15.67 16.13
N LEU A 500 3.85 16.20 15.34
CA LEU A 500 3.56 16.80 14.03
C LEU A 500 4.15 16.00 12.86
N VAL A 501 4.58 14.76 13.12
CA VAL A 501 5.24 13.92 12.12
C VAL A 501 4.36 13.73 10.89
N GLU A 502 4.96 13.80 9.71
CA GLU A 502 4.25 13.69 8.45
C GLU A 502 4.48 12.32 7.82
N ASN A 503 5.54 12.18 7.03
CA ASN A 503 5.86 10.97 6.26
C ASN A 503 7.28 10.45 6.54
N GLU A 504 7.94 10.97 7.57
CA GLU A 504 9.29 10.58 7.96
C GLU A 504 9.28 9.25 8.73
N GLU A 505 9.50 8.13 8.04
CA GLU A 505 9.52 6.77 8.62
C GLU A 505 10.39 6.65 9.86
N HIS A 506 11.59 7.22 9.82
CA HIS A 506 12.53 7.19 10.95
C HIS A 506 11.99 7.89 12.20
N ILE A 507 11.05 8.83 12.05
CA ILE A 507 10.41 9.52 13.16
C ILE A 507 9.24 8.67 13.71
N TYR A 508 8.27 8.31 12.89
CA TYR A 508 7.07 7.62 13.40
C TYR A 508 7.26 6.12 13.69
N TYR A 509 8.25 5.46 13.09
CA TYR A 509 8.61 4.10 13.49
C TYR A 509 9.66 4.11 14.59
N ASN A 510 10.86 4.61 14.29
CA ASN A 510 12.03 4.38 15.14
C ASN A 510 12.08 5.34 16.35
N LYS A 511 12.00 6.67 16.15
CA LYS A 511 11.87 7.63 17.26
C LYS A 511 10.60 7.36 18.06
N GLY A 512 9.52 7.01 17.37
CA GLY A 512 8.22 6.65 17.95
C GLY A 512 8.33 5.54 19.00
N VAL A 513 8.88 4.38 18.62
CA VAL A 513 8.99 3.24 19.54
C VAL A 513 9.92 3.52 20.71
N ILE A 514 11.01 4.28 20.50
CA ILE A 514 11.94 4.70 21.56
C ILE A 514 11.25 5.66 22.54
N ALA A 515 10.48 6.63 22.03
CA ALA A 515 9.74 7.58 22.84
C ALA A 515 8.67 6.87 23.68
N MET A 516 7.93 5.93 23.09
CA MET A 516 6.92 5.13 23.80
C MET A 516 7.55 4.18 24.83
N ASN A 517 8.72 3.60 24.56
CA ASN A 517 9.48 2.84 25.55
C ASN A 517 9.84 3.70 26.76
N LYS A 518 10.36 4.92 26.55
CA LYS A 518 10.65 5.87 27.64
C LYS A 518 9.40 6.32 28.37
N LEU A 519 8.28 6.52 27.67
CA LEU A 519 6.99 6.80 28.31
C LEU A 519 6.60 5.68 29.27
N GLN A 520 6.71 4.41 28.84
CA GLN A 520 6.44 3.25 29.69
C GLN A 520 7.36 3.22 30.92
N GLU A 521 8.66 3.50 30.77
CA GLU A 521 9.58 3.62 31.92
C GLU A 521 9.18 4.77 32.87
N TYR A 522 8.65 5.87 32.33
CA TYR A 522 8.22 7.01 33.15
C TYR A 522 6.94 6.73 33.92
N ILE A 523 5.91 6.14 33.33
CA ILE A 523 4.60 6.06 33.98
C ILE A 523 4.12 4.63 34.29
N GLY A 524 4.84 3.62 33.82
CA GLY A 524 4.49 2.20 33.94
C GLY A 524 3.57 1.74 32.80
N GLU A 525 3.68 0.46 32.44
CA GLU A 525 2.88 -0.20 31.41
C GLU A 525 1.38 -0.07 31.66
N ASP A 526 0.92 -0.33 32.89
CA ASP A 526 -0.50 -0.24 33.25
C ASP A 526 -1.12 1.12 32.92
N LYS A 527 -0.38 2.22 33.13
CA LYS A 527 -0.91 3.56 32.88
C LYS A 527 -0.91 3.91 31.40
N VAL A 528 0.09 3.45 30.64
CA VAL A 528 0.08 3.58 29.18
C VAL A 528 -1.08 2.77 28.61
N ASN A 529 -1.25 1.51 29.02
CA ASN A 529 -2.34 0.66 28.55
C ASN A 529 -3.71 1.25 28.92
N GLN A 530 -3.88 1.82 30.12
CA GLN A 530 -5.13 2.52 30.48
C GLN A 530 -5.42 3.73 29.60
N ALA A 531 -4.38 4.51 29.23
CA ALA A 531 -4.53 5.64 28.31
C ALA A 531 -4.97 5.17 26.91
N LEU A 532 -4.28 4.17 26.35
CA LEU A 532 -4.58 3.62 25.03
C LEU A 532 -5.96 2.93 24.98
N LYS A 533 -6.31 2.18 26.03
CA LYS A 533 -7.65 1.58 26.21
C LYS A 533 -8.75 2.63 26.25
N SER A 534 -8.54 3.71 26.99
CA SER A 534 -9.50 4.81 27.06
C SER A 534 -9.64 5.50 25.69
N PHE A 535 -8.53 5.72 25.00
CA PHE A 535 -8.51 6.35 23.68
C PHE A 535 -9.29 5.53 22.66
N ILE A 536 -9.04 4.21 22.55
CA ILE A 536 -9.77 3.36 21.62
C ILE A 536 -11.25 3.21 21.99
N ASN A 537 -11.61 3.14 23.28
CA ASN A 537 -13.01 3.04 23.69
C ASN A 537 -13.83 4.30 23.34
N ASP A 538 -13.20 5.47 23.31
CA ASP A 538 -13.86 6.72 22.96
C ASP A 538 -13.90 6.93 21.43
N TRP A 539 -12.85 6.51 20.72
CA TRP A 539 -12.66 6.82 19.31
C TRP A 539 -12.79 5.64 18.33
N ASN A 540 -13.18 4.46 18.81
CA ASN A 540 -13.47 3.31 17.93
C ASN A 540 -14.49 3.71 16.84
N ASN A 541 -14.18 3.37 15.58
CA ASN A 541 -14.98 3.70 14.41
C ASN A 541 -16.42 3.16 14.47
N LYS A 542 -16.62 1.99 15.08
CA LYS A 542 -17.93 1.31 15.15
C LYS A 542 -18.78 1.77 16.34
N ASN A 543 -18.17 1.89 17.52
CA ASN A 543 -18.91 2.03 18.77
C ASN A 543 -18.24 2.98 19.79
N GLY A 544 -17.31 3.82 19.36
CA GLY A 544 -16.60 4.76 20.22
C GLY A 544 -17.53 5.80 20.83
N LEU A 545 -17.41 6.05 22.14
CA LEU A 545 -18.30 6.94 22.90
C LEU A 545 -18.33 8.39 22.38
N ILE A 546 -17.22 8.84 21.79
CA ILE A 546 -17.07 10.14 21.13
C ILE A 546 -17.33 9.97 19.63
N LYS A 547 -16.69 8.99 18.98
CA LYS A 547 -16.75 8.83 17.52
C LYS A 547 -18.17 8.68 16.97
N THR A 548 -19.09 8.04 17.69
CA THR A 548 -20.49 7.89 17.24
C THR A 548 -21.33 9.17 17.36
N LYS A 549 -20.77 10.25 17.93
CA LYS A 549 -21.44 11.55 18.14
C LYS A 549 -20.79 12.69 17.36
N THR A 550 -19.79 12.37 16.52
CA THR A 550 -19.07 13.36 15.72
C THR A 550 -18.66 12.77 14.36
N ASP A 551 -18.50 13.65 13.39
CA ASP A 551 -18.03 13.35 12.04
C ASP A 551 -16.50 13.43 11.91
N ILE A 552 -15.78 13.89 12.94
CA ILE A 552 -14.31 13.94 12.91
C ILE A 552 -13.66 12.64 13.40
N TYR A 553 -12.38 12.50 13.05
CA TYR A 553 -11.47 11.47 13.55
C TYR A 553 -10.49 12.06 14.57
N PRO A 554 -9.97 11.24 15.51
CA PRO A 554 -9.01 11.71 16.49
C PRO A 554 -7.68 12.11 15.84
N THR A 555 -6.98 13.01 16.50
CA THR A 555 -5.64 13.47 16.15
C THR A 555 -4.58 12.97 17.12
N SER A 556 -3.31 13.25 16.82
CA SER A 556 -2.20 13.06 17.75
C SER A 556 -2.30 13.92 19.01
N GLU A 557 -2.94 15.10 18.95
CA GLU A 557 -3.17 15.93 20.14
C GLU A 557 -4.14 15.22 21.09
N ASP A 558 -5.22 14.64 20.57
CA ASP A 558 -6.17 13.85 21.37
C ASP A 558 -5.45 12.72 22.08
N LEU A 559 -4.68 11.90 21.36
CA LEU A 559 -3.89 10.81 21.96
C LEU A 559 -3.00 11.30 23.11
N ILE A 560 -2.27 12.40 22.92
CA ILE A 560 -1.41 12.97 23.96
C ILE A 560 -2.23 13.37 25.20
N MET A 561 -3.43 13.93 25.02
CA MET A 561 -4.32 14.27 26.13
C MET A 561 -4.76 13.04 26.93
N TYR A 562 -5.04 11.91 26.28
CA TYR A 562 -5.28 10.64 26.98
C TYR A 562 -4.05 10.18 27.77
N ILE A 563 -2.86 10.24 27.18
CA ILE A 563 -1.62 9.87 27.89
C ILE A 563 -1.41 10.77 29.13
N LEU A 564 -1.62 12.08 28.99
CA LEU A 564 -1.44 13.03 30.09
C LEU A 564 -2.46 12.85 31.21
N LYS A 565 -3.69 12.42 30.90
CA LYS A 565 -4.72 12.10 31.90
C LYS A 565 -4.26 11.02 32.89
N PHE A 566 -3.49 10.04 32.42
CA PHE A 566 -2.94 8.95 33.26
C PHE A 566 -1.50 9.22 33.72
N THR A 567 -0.91 10.36 33.36
CA THR A 567 0.45 10.74 33.74
C THR A 567 0.46 11.48 35.08
N PRO A 568 1.27 11.07 36.08
CA PRO A 568 1.45 11.83 37.32
C PRO A 568 1.90 13.26 37.04
N GLU A 569 1.38 14.23 37.79
CA GLU A 569 1.65 15.66 37.57
C GLU A 569 3.15 15.98 37.46
N SER A 570 3.97 15.37 38.32
CA SER A 570 5.43 15.54 38.33
C SER A 570 6.14 15.07 37.06
N LYS A 571 5.50 14.24 36.23
CA LYS A 571 6.07 13.67 35.00
C LYS A 571 5.45 14.25 33.72
N LYS A 572 4.37 15.04 33.78
CA LYS A 572 3.68 15.58 32.59
C LYS A 572 4.62 16.36 31.67
N ASN A 573 5.49 17.20 32.21
CA ASN A 573 6.46 17.95 31.41
C ASN A 573 7.49 17.06 30.71
N LEU A 574 7.90 15.95 31.33
CA LEU A 574 8.80 14.98 30.70
C LEU A 574 8.09 14.24 29.56
N VAL A 575 6.85 13.81 29.79
CA VAL A 575 6.01 13.14 28.79
C VAL A 575 5.73 14.05 27.60
N LEU A 576 5.35 15.31 27.83
CA LEU A 576 5.14 16.29 26.76
C LEU A 576 6.37 16.46 25.87
N LYS A 577 7.58 16.47 26.47
CA LYS A 577 8.84 16.58 25.71
C LYS A 577 9.07 15.39 24.79
N LEU A 578 8.66 14.17 25.15
CA LEU A 578 8.83 12.99 24.29
C LEU A 578 8.11 13.15 22.94
N PHE A 579 6.96 13.84 22.93
CA PHE A 579 6.11 13.97 21.74
C PHE A 579 6.27 15.31 21.03
N LYS A 580 6.38 16.41 21.79
CA LYS A 580 6.34 17.77 21.24
C LYS A 580 7.70 18.41 21.03
N ALA A 581 8.79 17.85 21.59
CA ALA A 581 10.14 18.33 21.30
C ALA A 581 10.71 17.68 20.03
N ILE A 582 11.71 18.35 19.44
CA ILE A 582 12.51 17.85 18.31
C ILE A 582 13.73 17.11 18.87
#